data_AF-A0A085MZT2-F1
#
_entry.id   AF-A0A085MZT2-F1
#
_cell.length_a   1.000
_cell.length_b   1.000
_cell.length_c   1.000
_cell.angle_alpha   90.00
_cell.angle_beta   90.00
_cell.angle_gamma   90.00
#
_symmetry.space_group_name_H-M   'P 1'
#
loop_
_entity.id
_entity.type
_entity.pdbx_description
1 polymer ?
#
loop_
_entity_poly.entity_id
_entity_poly.type
_entity_poly.pdbx_seq_one_letter_code
_entity_poly.pdbx_strand_id
1 'polypeptide(L)'
;MISTCSEEAKDVADVYEDFESQHQSQGQEQPIAEKGRLLLPLKTLSGKLILVKESNEQSAQSEPTTAGCSTPQPSIHDEKPTDLISVYAMRRKILNDCKAEIATVCSQVIANPGENMSRLKRLFDIVHGRKYPEILLTAGKLTITSLTRVFVDVVPGYSIRAPSGKEMAQQMKKETKKIWDYEHSLLSVYRKYLQLLEKLIRRVKGNRQQVINEQLGILALKQYSILLLRHPHFNYRNNLLVVLIPLMNCRDATVRTIACNTFRQLFDEDTTGEVSLDAVKFINQFMRKKSSRTRPEMLDTLLHLRLMSAKKSASADEETKSSKGDDPFKKMSSRKRKYYKSLRRLQYDLKEIDAEEAELMVQRYHTKIVEHLFNIYFRVLRRQPERALLRPVLAGLSKFAHLINVDFFDSLIASMRMVLNLSDLSVLDSLHSIHTVLMVLSNEGQALNIDPYFFQNFLYALVPKMMAEKRRELFLQEYHVFLRCLDMIINKRRKEAKPNVLKWRVSFDRLICRYP
;
A
#
# COMPACT_ATOMS: atom_id res chain seq x y z
N MET A 1 -17.90 13.42 42.29
CA MET A 1 -17.75 11.97 42.14
C MET A 1 -16.83 11.71 40.96
N ILE A 2 -15.57 11.49 41.28
CA ILE A 2 -14.46 11.21 40.37
C ILE A 2 -14.31 9.68 40.30
N SER A 3 -13.78 9.21 39.18
CA SER A 3 -13.08 7.92 38.98
C SER A 3 -13.83 6.89 38.14
N THR A 4 -13.41 6.76 36.88
CA THR A 4 -13.02 5.49 36.18
C THR A 4 -13.05 5.71 34.66
N CYS A 5 -12.04 6.42 34.13
CA CYS A 5 -11.74 6.47 32.70
C CYS A 5 -10.24 6.76 32.56
N SER A 6 -9.38 5.79 32.91
CA SER A 6 -7.93 5.96 32.76
C SER A 6 -7.13 4.67 32.50
N GLU A 7 -7.76 3.55 32.12
CA GLU A 7 -7.01 2.30 31.92
C GLU A 7 -6.76 1.91 30.44
N GLU A 8 -7.49 2.46 29.47
CA GLU A 8 -7.27 2.09 28.04
C GLU A 8 -6.20 2.93 27.32
N ALA A 9 -5.62 3.93 27.98
CA ALA A 9 -4.63 4.83 27.36
C ALA A 9 -3.16 4.41 27.57
N LYS A 10 -2.88 3.41 28.43
CA LYS A 10 -1.51 3.02 28.79
C LYS A 10 -0.91 1.93 27.89
N ASP A 11 -1.72 1.04 27.31
CA ASP A 11 -1.21 -0.10 26.52
C ASP A 11 -0.70 0.25 25.10
N VAL A 12 -0.93 1.48 24.61
CA VAL A 12 -0.47 1.90 23.27
C VAL A 12 0.90 2.60 23.31
N ALA A 13 1.34 3.06 24.47
CA ALA A 13 2.64 3.71 24.67
C ALA A 13 3.78 2.68 24.81
N ASP A 14 3.54 1.56 25.48
CA ASP A 14 4.57 0.55 25.80
C ASP A 14 5.12 -0.20 24.58
N VAL A 15 4.41 -0.19 23.44
CA VAL A 15 4.91 -0.80 22.19
C VAL A 15 5.97 0.07 21.50
N TYR A 16 6.07 1.36 21.87
CA TYR A 16 7.03 2.30 21.29
C TYR A 16 8.33 2.41 22.08
N GLU A 17 8.30 2.30 23.41
CA GLU A 17 9.51 2.45 24.25
C GLU A 17 10.48 1.26 24.11
N ASP A 18 9.96 0.04 23.89
CA ASP A 18 10.80 -1.15 23.69
C ASP A 18 11.59 -1.12 22.35
N PHE A 19 11.25 -0.17 21.45
CA PHE A 19 11.92 0.03 20.16
C PHE A 19 13.12 1.00 20.25
N GLU A 20 13.22 1.82 21.30
CA GLU A 20 14.28 2.84 21.46
C GLU A 20 15.48 2.31 22.28
N SER A 21 15.26 1.38 23.20
CA SER A 21 16.29 0.86 24.12
C SER A 21 17.45 0.10 23.46
N GLN A 22 17.33 -0.27 22.18
CA GLN A 22 18.41 -0.95 21.42
C GLN A 22 19.28 0.00 20.58
N HIS A 23 19.00 1.32 20.59
CA HIS A 23 19.68 2.28 19.72
C HIS A 23 20.75 3.15 20.40
N GLN A 24 20.98 3.02 21.71
CA GLN A 24 21.79 3.98 22.49
C GLN A 24 23.09 3.45 23.12
N SER A 25 23.52 2.22 22.83
CA SER A 25 24.74 1.65 23.41
C SER A 25 25.69 1.08 22.37
N GLN A 26 26.23 1.92 21.49
CA GLN A 26 27.52 1.66 20.81
C GLN A 26 28.00 2.93 20.08
N GLY A 27 28.82 3.72 20.77
CA GLY A 27 29.42 4.94 20.22
C GLY A 27 30.54 5.44 21.13
N GLN A 28 31.64 4.70 21.21
CA GLN A 28 32.94 5.23 21.65
C GLN A 28 34.04 4.62 20.77
N GLU A 29 34.68 5.47 19.97
CA GLU A 29 35.91 5.20 19.22
C GLU A 29 37.12 5.73 19.99
N GLN A 30 38.23 4.97 20.07
CA GLN A 30 39.64 5.39 20.04
C GLN A 30 40.54 4.15 19.71
N PRO A 31 41.86 4.27 19.39
CA PRO A 31 42.45 4.55 18.08
C PRO A 31 43.34 3.40 17.54
N ILE A 32 43.79 3.56 16.28
CA ILE A 32 44.53 2.60 15.45
C ILE A 32 46.07 2.72 15.65
N ALA A 33 46.76 1.61 15.91
CA ALA A 33 48.15 1.28 15.55
C ALA A 33 48.36 -0.24 15.81
N GLU A 34 49.01 -1.10 15.03
CA GLU A 34 50.12 -1.00 14.07
C GLU A 34 49.92 -1.98 12.89
N LYS A 35 50.54 -1.64 11.76
CA LYS A 35 50.44 -2.33 10.46
C LYS A 35 51.25 -3.64 10.41
N GLY A 36 50.56 -4.78 10.35
CA GLY A 36 51.06 -5.99 9.68
C GLY A 36 50.61 -6.00 8.22
N ARG A 37 51.54 -6.14 7.26
CA ARG A 37 51.22 -6.17 5.82
C ARG A 37 50.28 -7.34 5.50
N LEU A 38 49.04 -7.03 5.09
CA LEU A 38 48.08 -8.01 4.57
C LEU A 38 48.45 -8.36 3.13
N LEU A 39 48.76 -9.63 2.85
CA LEU A 39 48.88 -10.13 1.48
C LEU A 39 47.49 -10.22 0.83
N LEU A 40 47.46 -9.99 -0.48
CA LEU A 40 46.24 -10.07 -1.29
C LEU A 40 45.67 -11.51 -1.26
N PRO A 41 44.35 -11.67 -1.07
CA PRO A 41 43.74 -13.00 -1.06
C PRO A 41 43.84 -13.66 -2.44
N LEU A 42 44.34 -14.90 -2.48
CA LEU A 42 44.41 -15.68 -3.71
C LEU A 42 43.04 -16.28 -4.04
N LYS A 43 42.58 -16.00 -5.27
CA LYS A 43 41.33 -16.50 -5.82
C LYS A 43 41.62 -17.77 -6.60
N THR A 44 41.08 -18.90 -6.14
CA THR A 44 41.09 -20.14 -6.94
C THR A 44 40.05 -20.05 -8.06
N LEU A 45 40.20 -20.86 -9.11
CA LEU A 45 39.29 -20.90 -10.29
C LEU A 45 37.82 -21.20 -9.93
N SER A 46 37.54 -21.66 -8.71
CA SER A 46 36.19 -21.92 -8.16
C SER A 46 35.59 -20.72 -7.39
N GLY A 47 36.30 -19.59 -7.28
CA GLY A 47 35.77 -18.35 -6.71
C GLY A 47 35.66 -18.32 -5.17
N LYS A 48 36.29 -19.27 -4.47
CA LYS A 48 36.38 -19.28 -2.99
C LYS A 48 37.63 -18.49 -2.55
N LEU A 49 37.47 -17.58 -1.59
CA LEU A 49 38.56 -16.79 -1.01
C LEU A 49 39.17 -17.56 0.17
N ILE A 50 40.48 -17.84 0.13
CA ILE A 50 41.23 -18.47 1.23
C ILE A 50 42.18 -17.44 1.81
N LEU A 51 42.14 -17.26 3.13
CA LEU A 51 43.05 -16.39 3.87
C LEU A 51 44.06 -17.28 4.60
N VAL A 52 45.31 -17.30 4.14
CA VAL A 52 46.40 -18.02 4.82
C VAL A 52 46.97 -17.11 5.91
N LYS A 53 47.07 -17.61 7.13
CA LYS A 53 47.86 -17.01 8.22
C LYS A 53 49.08 -17.90 8.45
N GLU A 54 50.27 -17.31 8.47
CA GLU A 54 51.46 -18.00 8.98
C GLU A 54 51.37 -18.11 10.51
N SER A 55 51.55 -19.32 11.02
CA SER A 55 51.84 -19.60 12.42
C SER A 55 53.35 -19.74 12.59
N ASN A 56 53.96 -18.84 13.36
CA ASN A 56 55.34 -18.97 13.84
C ASN A 56 55.36 -19.99 14.99
N GLU A 57 56.11 -21.08 14.83
CA GLU A 57 56.60 -21.89 15.97
C GLU A 57 58.13 -22.01 15.89
N GLN A 58 58.80 -21.68 17.00
CA GLN A 58 60.21 -21.99 17.26
C GLN A 58 60.33 -22.85 18.54
N SER A 59 60.60 -24.14 18.32
CA SER A 59 61.58 -25.07 18.93
C SER A 59 62.00 -25.04 20.42
N ALA A 60 62.00 -26.26 21.03
CA ALA A 60 63.02 -26.95 21.88
C ALA A 60 62.36 -27.64 23.11
N GLN A 61 62.58 -28.92 23.53
CA GLN A 61 63.74 -29.84 23.55
C GLN A 61 63.34 -31.36 23.55
N SER A 62 64.33 -32.21 23.21
CA SER A 62 64.58 -33.69 23.20
C SER A 62 64.21 -34.50 24.48
N GLU A 63 64.13 -35.85 24.61
CA GLU A 63 64.19 -37.15 23.86
C GLU A 63 63.80 -38.26 24.94
N PRO A 64 64.03 -39.60 24.82
CA PRO A 64 63.24 -40.63 24.12
C PRO A 64 62.83 -41.85 25.02
N THR A 65 61.83 -42.67 24.66
CA THR A 65 61.87 -44.16 24.86
C THR A 65 60.69 -44.93 24.25
N THR A 66 61.05 -45.82 23.31
CA THR A 66 60.57 -47.20 23.06
C THR A 66 59.08 -47.60 23.03
N ALA A 67 58.72 -48.10 21.83
CA ALA A 67 57.99 -49.34 21.52
C ALA A 67 56.46 -49.40 21.67
N GLY A 68 55.77 -49.46 20.52
CA GLY A 68 54.36 -49.85 20.42
C GLY A 68 53.78 -49.63 19.02
N CYS A 69 53.79 -50.68 18.21
CA CYS A 69 53.34 -50.75 16.82
C CYS A 69 51.88 -50.31 16.57
N SER A 70 51.63 -49.42 15.61
CA SER A 70 50.69 -49.61 14.49
C SER A 70 50.62 -48.35 13.61
N THR A 71 51.08 -48.47 12.37
CA THR A 71 50.69 -47.55 11.28
C THR A 71 49.27 -47.93 10.84
N PRO A 72 48.43 -46.98 10.39
CA PRO A 72 48.42 -46.69 8.96
C PRO A 72 48.46 -45.19 8.61
N GLN A 73 49.03 -44.93 7.45
CA GLN A 73 49.25 -43.66 6.79
C GLN A 73 47.99 -42.75 6.75
N PRO A 74 48.17 -41.42 6.77
CA PRO A 74 47.08 -40.50 6.46
C PRO A 74 46.69 -40.67 4.99
N SER A 75 45.49 -41.21 4.76
CA SER A 75 44.84 -41.21 3.46
C SER A 75 44.60 -39.77 3.01
N ILE A 76 45.36 -39.36 1.99
CA ILE A 76 45.05 -38.22 1.14
C ILE A 76 43.67 -38.51 0.54
N HIS A 77 42.62 -37.88 1.08
CA HIS A 77 41.33 -37.84 0.42
C HIS A 77 41.44 -36.88 -0.76
N ASP A 78 41.72 -37.45 -1.93
CA ASP A 78 41.50 -36.82 -3.23
C ASP A 78 40.02 -36.46 -3.37
N GLU A 79 39.64 -35.21 -3.06
CA GLU A 79 38.38 -34.63 -3.51
C GLU A 79 38.48 -34.42 -5.03
N LYS A 80 38.07 -35.44 -5.79
CA LYS A 80 37.88 -35.34 -7.24
C LYS A 80 36.96 -34.15 -7.56
N PRO A 81 37.26 -33.35 -8.59
CA PRO A 81 36.40 -32.25 -9.01
C PRO A 81 35.03 -32.83 -9.39
N THR A 82 34.00 -32.38 -8.68
CA THR A 82 32.62 -32.87 -8.86
C THR A 82 32.17 -32.57 -10.27
N ASP A 83 31.84 -33.61 -11.04
CA ASP A 83 31.43 -33.52 -12.43
C ASP A 83 30.25 -32.54 -12.57
N LEU A 84 30.36 -31.49 -13.38
CA LEU A 84 29.42 -30.35 -13.42
C LEU A 84 27.98 -30.81 -13.71
N ILE A 85 27.87 -31.90 -14.48
CA ILE A 85 26.62 -32.58 -14.83
C ILE A 85 25.96 -33.20 -13.59
N SER A 86 26.75 -33.82 -12.71
CA SER A 86 26.26 -34.43 -11.46
C SER A 86 25.74 -33.39 -10.47
N VAL A 87 26.41 -32.23 -10.36
CA VAL A 87 25.98 -31.10 -9.52
C VAL A 87 24.66 -30.51 -10.02
N TYR A 88 24.52 -30.34 -11.34
CA TYR A 88 23.28 -29.87 -11.93
C TYR A 88 22.12 -30.85 -11.73
N ALA A 89 22.36 -32.15 -11.92
CA ALA A 89 21.38 -33.20 -11.69
C ALA A 89 20.90 -33.22 -10.22
N MET A 90 21.84 -33.11 -9.26
CA MET A 90 21.53 -33.06 -7.84
C MET A 90 20.69 -31.82 -7.49
N ARG A 91 21.09 -30.63 -7.97
CA ARG A 91 20.33 -29.39 -7.76
C ARG A 91 18.91 -29.47 -8.33
N ARG A 92 18.75 -30.11 -9.50
CA ARG A 92 17.45 -30.32 -10.15
C ARG A 92 16.57 -31.29 -9.37
N LYS A 93 17.16 -32.36 -8.80
CA LYS A 93 16.47 -33.29 -7.91
C LYS A 93 15.95 -32.59 -6.67
N ILE A 94 16.81 -31.85 -5.96
CA ILE A 94 16.43 -31.07 -4.76
C ILE A 94 15.30 -30.07 -5.08
N LEU A 95 15.38 -29.41 -6.23
CA LEU A 95 14.34 -28.48 -6.68
C LEU A 95 13.01 -29.18 -6.96
N ASN A 96 13.03 -30.37 -7.56
CA ASN A 96 11.82 -31.16 -7.80
C ASN A 96 11.22 -31.68 -6.49
N ASP A 97 12.04 -32.15 -5.56
CA ASP A 97 11.61 -32.59 -4.23
C ASP A 97 10.96 -31.44 -3.46
N CYS A 98 11.58 -30.25 -3.49
CA CYS A 98 11.02 -29.04 -2.91
C CYS A 98 9.68 -28.66 -3.54
N LYS A 99 9.54 -28.73 -4.87
CA LYS A 99 8.26 -28.47 -5.56
C LYS A 99 7.19 -29.48 -5.17
N ALA A 100 7.54 -30.76 -5.10
CA ALA A 100 6.61 -31.82 -4.70
C ALA A 100 6.13 -31.63 -3.25
N GLU A 101 7.02 -31.23 -2.35
CA GLU A 101 6.67 -30.90 -0.97
C GLU A 101 5.73 -29.68 -0.88
N ILE A 102 6.02 -28.60 -1.60
CA ILE A 102 5.15 -27.42 -1.63
C ILE A 102 3.77 -27.82 -2.19
N ALA A 103 3.74 -28.55 -3.31
CA ALA A 103 2.49 -28.95 -3.96
C ALA A 103 1.64 -29.87 -3.07
N THR A 104 2.26 -30.85 -2.40
CA THR A 104 1.55 -31.76 -1.48
C THR A 104 0.97 -31.02 -0.29
N VAL A 105 1.74 -30.14 0.35
CA VAL A 105 1.25 -29.33 1.48
C VAL A 105 0.13 -28.39 1.05
N CYS A 106 0.31 -27.63 -0.04
CA CYS A 106 -0.72 -26.70 -0.53
C CYS A 106 -2.01 -27.43 -0.93
N SER A 107 -1.91 -28.57 -1.63
CA SER A 107 -3.09 -29.34 -2.07
C SER A 107 -3.87 -29.92 -0.88
N GLN A 108 -3.17 -30.38 0.17
CA GLN A 108 -3.81 -30.89 1.38
C GLN A 108 -4.57 -29.80 2.14
N VAL A 109 -4.04 -28.58 2.16
CA VAL A 109 -4.69 -27.44 2.82
C VAL A 109 -5.90 -26.96 2.02
N ILE A 110 -5.80 -26.89 0.69
CA ILE A 110 -6.94 -26.51 -0.15
C ILE A 110 -8.06 -27.57 -0.07
N ALA A 111 -7.70 -28.86 -0.03
CA ALA A 111 -8.69 -29.94 0.07
C ALA A 111 -9.41 -29.96 1.42
N ASN A 112 -8.68 -29.76 2.53
CA ASN A 112 -9.23 -29.75 3.89
C ASN A 112 -8.55 -28.68 4.76
N PRO A 113 -9.03 -27.42 4.74
CA PRO A 113 -8.43 -26.32 5.49
C PRO A 113 -8.45 -26.52 7.01
N GLY A 114 -9.51 -27.17 7.52
CA GLY A 114 -9.77 -27.37 8.94
C GLY A 114 -8.62 -28.00 9.73
N GLU A 115 -8.10 -29.13 9.25
CA GLU A 115 -7.10 -29.92 9.98
C GLU A 115 -5.66 -29.64 9.54
N ASN A 116 -5.49 -29.17 8.30
CA ASN A 116 -4.17 -29.10 7.67
C ASN A 116 -3.51 -27.73 7.78
N MET A 117 -4.19 -26.70 8.30
CA MET A 117 -3.66 -25.33 8.40
C MET A 117 -2.31 -25.26 9.13
N SER A 118 -2.10 -26.10 10.15
CA SER A 118 -0.84 -26.18 10.90
C SER A 118 0.34 -26.66 10.05
N ARG A 119 0.10 -27.42 8.98
CA ARG A 119 1.13 -27.95 8.08
C ARG A 119 1.81 -26.86 7.26
N LEU A 120 1.12 -25.74 7.00
CA LEU A 120 1.71 -24.57 6.34
C LEU A 120 2.93 -24.03 7.09
N LYS A 121 3.04 -24.27 8.40
CA LYS A 121 4.21 -23.85 9.19
C LYS A 121 5.51 -24.51 8.68
N ARG A 122 5.45 -25.72 8.12
CA ARG A 122 6.61 -26.41 7.51
C ARG A 122 7.16 -25.65 6.31
N LEU A 123 6.30 -24.96 5.57
CA LEU A 123 6.72 -24.13 4.43
C LEU A 123 7.52 -22.90 4.88
N PHE A 124 7.32 -22.43 6.11
CA PHE A 124 8.14 -21.34 6.65
C PHE A 124 9.61 -21.77 6.82
N ASP A 125 9.89 -23.03 7.16
CA ASP A 125 11.27 -23.52 7.30
C ASP A 125 12.04 -23.51 5.97
N ILE A 126 11.33 -23.69 4.85
CA ILE A 126 11.88 -23.56 3.50
C ILE A 126 12.31 -22.12 3.23
N VAL A 127 11.47 -21.14 3.60
CA VAL A 127 11.78 -19.70 3.40
C VAL A 127 12.94 -19.23 4.28
N HIS A 128 13.09 -19.80 5.48
CA HIS A 128 14.23 -19.49 6.36
C HIS A 128 15.54 -20.20 5.95
N GLY A 129 15.50 -21.07 4.93
CA GLY A 129 16.68 -21.81 4.46
C GLY A 129 17.14 -22.94 5.37
N ARG A 130 16.29 -23.40 6.30
CA ARG A 130 16.61 -24.52 7.19
C ARG A 130 16.63 -25.86 6.47
N LYS A 131 15.81 -26.01 5.41
CA LYS A 131 15.64 -27.28 4.69
C LYS A 131 16.44 -27.37 3.39
N TYR A 132 16.41 -26.31 2.58
CA TYR A 132 17.05 -26.28 1.27
C TYR A 132 17.94 -25.03 1.09
N PRO A 133 19.07 -24.92 1.81
CA PRO A 133 19.94 -23.74 1.72
C PRO A 133 20.54 -23.53 0.32
N GLU A 134 20.83 -24.61 -0.40
CA GLU A 134 21.47 -24.58 -1.73
C GLU A 134 20.61 -23.89 -2.81
N ILE A 135 19.29 -23.95 -2.67
CA ILE A 135 18.31 -23.38 -3.61
C ILE A 135 17.44 -22.30 -2.94
N LEU A 136 17.88 -21.72 -1.83
CA LEU A 136 17.12 -20.79 -0.98
C LEU A 136 16.37 -19.72 -1.78
N LEU A 137 17.01 -19.09 -2.77
CA LEU A 137 16.38 -18.06 -3.58
C LEU A 137 15.19 -18.62 -4.39
N THR A 138 15.37 -19.77 -5.04
CA THR A 138 14.32 -20.35 -5.90
C THR A 138 13.22 -20.99 -5.06
N ALA A 139 13.60 -21.76 -4.04
CA ALA A 139 12.67 -22.36 -3.08
C ALA A 139 11.88 -21.28 -2.35
N GLY A 140 12.54 -20.23 -1.83
CA GLY A 140 11.88 -19.10 -1.17
C GLY A 140 10.87 -18.39 -2.07
N LYS A 141 11.24 -18.12 -3.34
CA LYS A 141 10.32 -17.51 -4.32
C LYS A 141 9.08 -18.37 -4.56
N LEU A 142 9.27 -19.68 -4.79
CA LEU A 142 8.17 -20.63 -5.02
C LEU A 142 7.26 -20.73 -3.79
N THR A 143 7.85 -20.88 -2.61
CA THR A 143 7.10 -21.05 -1.36
C THR A 143 6.30 -19.81 -0.99
N ILE A 144 6.89 -18.60 -1.06
CA ILE A 144 6.20 -17.34 -0.79
C ILE A 144 5.03 -17.14 -1.75
N THR A 145 5.24 -17.37 -3.05
CA THR A 145 4.18 -17.22 -4.05
C THR A 145 3.05 -18.23 -3.84
N SER A 146 3.39 -19.49 -3.54
CA SER A 146 2.41 -20.55 -3.31
C SER A 146 1.61 -20.31 -2.03
N LEU A 147 2.28 -19.89 -0.94
CA LEU A 147 1.62 -19.53 0.32
C LEU A 147 0.62 -18.39 0.14
N THR A 148 1.00 -17.31 -0.54
CA THR A 148 0.07 -16.22 -0.83
C THR A 148 -1.14 -16.70 -1.62
N ARG A 149 -0.94 -17.58 -2.61
CA ARG A 149 -2.08 -18.10 -3.39
C ARG A 149 -3.04 -18.92 -2.53
N VAL A 150 -2.52 -19.79 -1.67
CA VAL A 150 -3.34 -20.54 -0.70
C VAL A 150 -4.11 -19.60 0.21
N PHE A 151 -3.49 -18.56 0.75
CA PHE A 151 -4.21 -17.59 1.58
C PHE A 151 -5.27 -16.83 0.79
N VAL A 152 -5.00 -16.45 -0.46
CA VAL A 152 -6.01 -15.80 -1.30
C VAL A 152 -7.25 -16.69 -1.49
N ASP A 153 -7.07 -18.00 -1.59
CA ASP A 153 -8.17 -18.93 -1.85
C ASP A 153 -8.87 -19.41 -0.56
N VAL A 154 -8.18 -19.44 0.58
CA VAL A 154 -8.69 -19.96 1.86
C VAL A 154 -9.25 -18.87 2.80
N VAL A 155 -8.80 -17.61 2.66
CA VAL A 155 -9.24 -16.52 3.52
C VAL A 155 -10.72 -16.19 3.28
N PRO A 156 -11.54 -16.11 4.34
CA PRO A 156 -12.94 -15.74 4.21
C PRO A 156 -13.10 -14.25 3.90
N GLY A 157 -14.21 -13.88 3.27
CA GLY A 157 -14.58 -12.49 2.99
C GLY A 157 -15.07 -11.68 4.20
N TYR A 158 -14.99 -12.23 5.41
CA TYR A 158 -15.41 -11.57 6.65
C TYR A 158 -14.25 -11.50 7.66
N SER A 159 -14.26 -10.48 8.52
CA SER A 159 -13.30 -10.37 9.61
C SER A 159 -13.67 -11.32 10.75
N ILE A 160 -12.72 -12.15 11.16
CA ILE A 160 -12.87 -13.08 12.28
C ILE A 160 -12.75 -12.27 13.58
N ARG A 161 -13.78 -12.31 14.42
CA ARG A 161 -13.82 -11.59 15.69
C ARG A 161 -12.97 -12.32 16.74
N ALA A 162 -12.30 -11.57 17.61
CA ALA A 162 -11.68 -12.15 18.80
C ALA A 162 -12.77 -12.60 19.80
N PRO A 163 -12.67 -13.80 20.39
CA PRO A 163 -13.70 -14.33 21.28
C PRO A 163 -13.82 -13.48 22.56
N SER A 164 -15.06 -13.29 23.02
CA SER A 164 -15.32 -12.65 24.32
C SER A 164 -14.96 -13.62 25.46
N GLY A 165 -14.48 -13.09 26.60
CA GLY A 165 -14.17 -13.92 27.79
C GLY A 165 -15.35 -14.77 28.27
N LYS A 166 -16.59 -14.35 27.99
CA LYS A 166 -17.81 -15.11 28.30
C LYS A 166 -18.03 -16.30 27.36
N GLU A 167 -17.61 -16.18 26.09
CA GLU A 167 -17.75 -17.23 25.06
C GLU A 167 -16.69 -18.32 25.24
N MET A 168 -15.49 -17.95 25.69
CA MET A 168 -14.41 -18.89 26.03
C MET A 168 -14.77 -19.81 27.23
N ALA A 169 -15.57 -19.30 28.18
CA ALA A 169 -15.99 -20.05 29.36
C ALA A 169 -17.19 -20.99 29.09
N GLN A 170 -17.90 -20.80 27.97
CA GLN A 170 -19.08 -21.59 27.63
C GLN A 170 -18.68 -22.88 26.88
N GLN A 171 -19.24 -24.02 27.28
CA GLN A 171 -19.04 -25.28 26.56
C GLN A 171 -19.70 -25.21 25.18
N MET A 172 -18.89 -25.11 24.13
CA MET A 172 -19.35 -25.11 22.75
C MET A 172 -19.66 -26.53 22.26
N LYS A 173 -20.63 -26.66 21.35
CA LYS A 173 -20.89 -27.93 20.64
C LYS A 173 -19.66 -28.32 19.82
N LYS A 174 -19.47 -29.63 19.59
CA LYS A 174 -18.31 -30.17 18.86
C LYS A 174 -18.10 -29.54 17.48
N GLU A 175 -19.17 -29.26 16.74
CA GLU A 175 -19.10 -28.64 15.41
C GLU A 175 -18.67 -27.17 15.49
N THR A 176 -19.24 -26.41 16.42
CA THR A 176 -18.86 -25.01 16.67
C THR A 176 -17.39 -24.92 17.09
N LYS A 177 -16.92 -25.84 17.93
CA LYS A 177 -15.52 -25.89 18.36
C LYS A 177 -14.57 -26.16 17.19
N LYS A 178 -14.92 -27.04 16.25
CA LYS A 178 -14.10 -27.31 15.06
C LYS A 178 -13.92 -26.07 14.16
N ILE A 179 -15.00 -25.32 13.93
CA ILE A 179 -14.94 -24.07 13.14
C ILE A 179 -14.05 -23.05 13.87
N TRP A 180 -14.22 -22.94 15.18
CA TRP A 180 -13.45 -22.04 16.02
C TRP A 180 -11.95 -22.38 16.03
N ASP A 181 -11.60 -23.65 16.24
CA ASP A 181 -10.21 -24.14 16.21
C ASP A 181 -9.57 -23.86 14.85
N TYR A 182 -10.33 -24.02 13.76
CA TYR A 182 -9.89 -23.69 12.41
C TYR A 182 -9.62 -22.19 12.23
N GLU A 183 -10.57 -21.32 12.59
CA GLU A 183 -10.44 -19.87 12.45
C GLU A 183 -9.24 -19.33 13.26
N HIS A 184 -9.05 -19.82 14.49
CA HIS A 184 -7.89 -19.47 15.30
C HIS A 184 -6.57 -19.97 14.70
N SER A 185 -6.56 -21.19 14.15
CA SER A 185 -5.39 -21.75 13.47
C SER A 185 -5.04 -20.92 12.22
N LEU A 186 -6.05 -20.55 11.42
CA LEU A 186 -5.90 -19.70 10.24
C LEU A 186 -5.32 -18.33 10.61
N LEU A 187 -5.89 -17.64 11.61
CA LEU A 187 -5.37 -16.34 12.07
C LEU A 187 -3.93 -16.45 12.59
N SER A 188 -3.62 -17.50 13.36
CA SER A 188 -2.28 -17.73 13.90
C SER A 188 -1.24 -17.92 12.80
N VAL A 189 -1.56 -18.75 11.81
CA VAL A 189 -0.67 -19.05 10.67
C VAL A 189 -0.56 -17.84 9.75
N TYR A 190 -1.66 -17.14 9.48
CA TYR A 190 -1.69 -15.92 8.69
C TYR A 190 -0.84 -14.80 9.33
N ARG A 191 -0.99 -14.57 10.64
CA ARG A 191 -0.14 -13.61 11.39
C ARG A 191 1.34 -13.93 11.25
N LYS A 192 1.73 -15.21 11.41
CA LYS A 192 3.13 -15.64 11.24
C LYS A 192 3.63 -15.41 9.81
N TYR A 193 2.77 -15.64 8.83
CA TYR A 193 3.10 -15.38 7.43
C TYR A 193 3.30 -13.89 7.15
N LEU A 194 2.43 -13.01 7.66
CA LEU A 194 2.60 -11.57 7.53
C LEU A 194 3.91 -11.10 8.18
N GLN A 195 4.23 -11.59 9.38
CA GLN A 195 5.50 -11.29 10.06
C GLN A 195 6.72 -11.76 9.26
N LEU A 196 6.62 -12.91 8.58
CA LEU A 196 7.67 -13.40 7.69
C LEU A 196 7.89 -12.44 6.51
N LEU A 197 6.81 -12.04 5.83
CA LEU A 197 6.88 -11.09 4.71
C LEU A 197 7.46 -9.74 5.17
N GLU A 198 7.01 -9.22 6.32
CA GLU A 198 7.53 -7.98 6.89
C GLU A 198 9.03 -8.06 7.20
N LYS A 199 9.52 -9.18 7.75
CA LYS A 199 10.95 -9.38 7.99
C LYS A 199 11.74 -9.34 6.69
N LEU A 200 11.22 -9.96 5.62
CA LEU A 200 11.86 -9.93 4.29
C LEU A 200 11.86 -8.53 3.70
N ILE A 201 10.75 -7.79 3.82
CA ILE A 201 10.63 -6.41 3.35
C ILE A 201 11.57 -5.47 4.13
N ARG A 202 11.71 -5.64 5.45
CA ARG A 202 12.64 -4.84 6.28
C ARG A 202 14.09 -5.00 5.84
N ARG A 203 14.50 -6.22 5.44
CA ARG A 203 15.87 -6.50 4.96
C ARG A 203 16.22 -5.73 3.68
N VAL A 204 15.24 -5.34 2.87
CA VAL A 204 15.44 -4.51 1.67
C VAL A 204 15.98 -3.11 2.04
N LYS A 205 15.63 -2.58 3.21
CA LYS A 205 16.06 -1.23 3.64
C LYS A 205 17.48 -1.20 4.22
N GLY A 206 18.00 -2.34 4.69
CA GLY A 206 19.14 -2.39 5.60
C GLY A 206 20.49 -2.78 4.98
N ASN A 207 20.54 -3.72 4.03
CA ASN A 207 21.82 -4.29 3.59
C ASN A 207 21.86 -4.60 2.09
N ARG A 208 22.61 -3.79 1.33
CA ARG A 208 22.91 -3.98 -0.10
C ARG A 208 23.82 -5.19 -0.39
N GLN A 209 24.36 -5.85 0.64
CA GLN A 209 25.40 -6.88 0.46
C GLN A 209 24.86 -8.27 0.10
N GLN A 210 23.54 -8.50 0.07
CA GLN A 210 22.97 -9.79 -0.33
C GLN A 210 21.83 -9.62 -1.35
N VAL A 211 22.17 -9.76 -2.65
CA VAL A 211 21.23 -9.76 -3.79
C VAL A 211 20.04 -10.72 -3.57
N ILE A 212 20.28 -11.83 -2.89
CA ILE A 212 19.26 -12.84 -2.55
C ILE A 212 18.14 -12.22 -1.69
N ASN A 213 18.50 -11.43 -0.67
CA ASN A 213 17.53 -10.82 0.24
C ASN A 213 16.73 -9.71 -0.44
N GLU A 214 17.36 -8.96 -1.35
CA GLU A 214 16.69 -7.92 -2.12
C GLU A 214 15.62 -8.51 -3.03
N GLN A 215 15.95 -9.58 -3.77
CA GLN A 215 14.98 -10.25 -4.65
C GLN A 215 13.82 -10.89 -3.88
N LEU A 216 14.11 -11.53 -2.74
CA LEU A 216 13.07 -12.10 -1.88
C LEU A 216 12.20 -11.02 -1.23
N GLY A 217 12.79 -9.88 -0.85
CA GLY A 217 12.06 -8.76 -0.27
C GLY A 217 11.17 -8.03 -1.28
N ILE A 218 11.62 -7.83 -2.52
CA ILE A 218 10.80 -7.29 -3.62
C ILE A 218 9.64 -8.24 -3.93
N LEU A 219 9.88 -9.56 -3.98
CA LEU A 219 8.80 -10.53 -4.14
C LEU A 219 7.82 -10.47 -2.96
N ALA A 220 8.33 -10.45 -1.73
CA ALA A 220 7.52 -10.37 -0.53
C ALA A 220 6.61 -9.13 -0.57
N LEU A 221 7.14 -7.99 -1.00
CA LEU A 221 6.36 -6.76 -1.20
C LEU A 221 5.23 -6.93 -2.22
N LYS A 222 5.51 -7.56 -3.37
CA LYS A 222 4.48 -7.84 -4.39
C LYS A 222 3.38 -8.75 -3.83
N GLN A 223 3.77 -9.79 -3.10
CA GLN A 223 2.81 -10.71 -2.48
C GLN A 223 2.00 -10.05 -1.36
N TYR A 224 2.63 -9.19 -0.56
CA TYR A 224 1.97 -8.41 0.48
C TYR A 224 0.94 -7.44 -0.11
N SER A 225 1.26 -6.85 -1.27
CA SER A 225 0.35 -6.01 -2.04
C SER A 225 -0.86 -6.79 -2.58
N ILE A 226 -0.65 -8.01 -3.09
CA ILE A 226 -1.73 -8.88 -3.57
C ILE A 226 -2.69 -9.24 -2.42
N LEU A 227 -2.19 -9.52 -1.23
CA LEU A 227 -3.04 -9.81 -0.06
C LEU A 227 -3.94 -8.62 0.29
N LEU A 228 -3.39 -7.40 0.28
CA LEU A 228 -4.17 -6.20 0.56
C LEU A 228 -5.28 -5.95 -0.47
N LEU A 229 -4.98 -6.16 -1.77
CA LEU A 229 -5.96 -5.95 -2.85
C LEU A 229 -7.04 -7.03 -2.88
N ARG A 230 -6.68 -8.30 -2.63
CA ARG A 230 -7.64 -9.41 -2.69
C ARG A 230 -8.53 -9.51 -1.46
N HIS A 231 -8.00 -9.18 -0.28
CA HIS A 231 -8.70 -9.32 1.00
C HIS A 231 -8.65 -8.04 1.82
N PRO A 232 -9.24 -6.93 1.32
CA PRO A 232 -9.15 -5.64 1.98
C PRO A 232 -9.97 -5.55 3.27
N HIS A 233 -10.97 -6.41 3.50
CA HIS A 233 -11.80 -6.39 4.73
C HIS A 233 -11.39 -7.46 5.76
N PHE A 234 -10.33 -8.23 5.49
CA PHE A 234 -9.87 -9.28 6.39
C PHE A 234 -9.01 -8.73 7.55
N ASN A 235 -8.84 -9.54 8.60
CA ASN A 235 -8.03 -9.19 9.77
C ASN A 235 -6.60 -8.73 9.39
N TYR A 236 -6.04 -7.86 10.23
CA TYR A 236 -4.69 -7.27 10.07
C TYR A 236 -4.51 -6.28 8.91
N ARG A 237 -5.58 -5.81 8.27
CA ARG A 237 -5.54 -4.71 7.27
C ARG A 237 -4.67 -3.52 7.69
N ASN A 238 -4.86 -3.04 8.92
CA ASN A 238 -4.10 -1.89 9.44
C ASN A 238 -2.60 -2.17 9.48
N ASN A 239 -2.19 -3.39 9.83
CA ASN A 239 -0.78 -3.78 9.83
C ASN A 239 -0.24 -3.77 8.40
N LEU A 240 -1.03 -4.25 7.42
CA LEU A 240 -0.67 -4.19 6.01
C LEU A 240 -0.40 -2.75 5.55
N LEU A 241 -1.32 -1.84 5.88
CA LEU A 241 -1.21 -0.43 5.52
C LEU A 241 0.03 0.23 6.16
N VAL A 242 0.24 0.02 7.45
CA VAL A 242 1.36 0.61 8.22
C VAL A 242 2.72 0.19 7.66
N VAL A 243 2.85 -1.05 7.15
CA VAL A 243 4.10 -1.54 6.55
C VAL A 243 4.32 -0.99 5.14
N LEU A 244 3.27 -0.88 4.32
CA LEU A 244 3.36 -0.43 2.92
C LEU A 244 3.58 1.08 2.77
N ILE A 245 2.95 1.91 3.62
CA ILE A 245 3.01 3.37 3.49
C ILE A 245 4.44 3.92 3.53
N PRO A 246 5.33 3.51 4.47
CA PRO A 246 6.73 3.93 4.44
C PRO A 246 7.51 3.50 3.19
N LEU A 247 7.04 2.49 2.45
CA LEU A 247 7.69 1.99 1.23
C LEU A 247 7.38 2.87 0.01
N MET A 248 6.22 3.54 -0.01
CA MET A 248 5.91 4.56 -1.00
C MET A 248 6.89 5.75 -0.94
N ASN A 249 7.54 5.96 0.20
CA ASN A 249 8.58 6.99 0.35
C ASN A 249 10.02 6.41 0.41
N CYS A 250 10.21 5.19 -0.10
CA CYS A 250 11.53 4.55 -0.11
C CYS A 250 12.48 5.17 -1.15
N ARG A 251 13.79 5.06 -0.91
CA ARG A 251 14.83 5.53 -1.84
C ARG A 251 14.80 4.74 -3.16
N ASP A 252 14.62 3.43 -3.07
CA ASP A 252 14.56 2.52 -4.21
C ASP A 252 13.31 2.81 -5.07
N ALA A 253 13.52 3.03 -6.37
CA ALA A 253 12.48 3.27 -7.36
C ALA A 253 11.56 2.06 -7.54
N THR A 254 12.10 0.85 -7.58
CA THR A 254 11.32 -0.36 -7.88
C THR A 254 10.30 -0.64 -6.77
N VAL A 255 10.74 -0.61 -5.52
CA VAL A 255 9.93 -0.76 -4.31
C VAL A 255 8.85 0.31 -4.24
N ARG A 256 9.21 1.57 -4.53
CA ARG A 256 8.28 2.68 -4.51
C ARG A 256 7.19 2.53 -5.58
N THR A 257 7.56 2.19 -6.81
CA THR A 257 6.60 1.99 -7.90
C THR A 257 5.61 0.87 -7.57
N ILE A 258 6.07 -0.25 -6.99
CA ILE A 258 5.19 -1.34 -6.58
C ILE A 258 4.21 -0.84 -5.51
N ALA A 259 4.70 -0.22 -4.42
CA ALA A 259 3.84 0.26 -3.35
C ALA A 259 2.84 1.32 -3.83
N CYS A 260 3.28 2.31 -4.62
CA CYS A 260 2.40 3.34 -5.18
C CYS A 260 1.34 2.75 -6.11
N ASN A 261 1.69 1.78 -6.97
CA ASN A 261 0.73 1.12 -7.85
C ASN A 261 -0.32 0.32 -7.07
N THR A 262 0.08 -0.35 -5.99
CA THR A 262 -0.87 -1.04 -5.10
C THR A 262 -1.89 -0.06 -4.53
N PHE A 263 -1.46 1.11 -4.04
CA PHE A 263 -2.39 2.11 -3.51
C PHE A 263 -3.27 2.75 -4.58
N ARG A 264 -2.77 2.94 -5.81
CA ARG A 264 -3.61 3.38 -6.94
C ARG A 264 -4.73 2.39 -7.21
N GLN A 265 -4.40 1.11 -7.32
CA GLN A 265 -5.38 0.03 -7.51
C GLN A 265 -6.37 -0.06 -6.35
N LEU A 266 -5.87 0.06 -5.11
CA LEU A 266 -6.72 0.04 -3.91
C LEU A 266 -7.76 1.17 -3.93
N PHE A 267 -7.35 2.40 -4.27
CA PHE A 267 -8.25 3.55 -4.34
C PHE A 267 -9.20 3.50 -5.54
N ASP A 268 -8.83 2.78 -6.60
CA ASP A 268 -9.71 2.53 -7.75
C ASP A 268 -10.74 1.43 -7.46
N GLU A 269 -10.38 0.37 -6.75
CA GLU A 269 -11.28 -0.76 -6.46
C GLU A 269 -12.23 -0.46 -5.28
N ASP A 270 -11.83 0.40 -4.34
CA ASP A 270 -12.61 0.70 -3.14
C ASP A 270 -13.76 1.70 -3.41
N THR A 271 -14.98 1.17 -3.52
CA THR A 271 -16.21 1.97 -3.68
C THR A 271 -16.82 2.40 -2.35
N THR A 272 -16.55 1.69 -1.25
CA THR A 272 -17.14 2.01 0.06
C THR A 272 -16.34 3.07 0.80
N GLY A 273 -15.04 3.17 0.51
CA GLY A 273 -14.14 4.14 1.11
C GLY A 273 -13.66 3.77 2.52
N GLU A 274 -14.07 2.62 3.05
CA GLU A 274 -13.68 2.19 4.40
C GLU A 274 -12.16 1.94 4.48
N VAL A 275 -11.62 1.23 3.49
CA VAL A 275 -10.19 0.88 3.41
C VAL A 275 -9.38 2.11 3.02
N SER A 276 -9.92 2.92 2.11
CA SER A 276 -9.35 4.20 1.68
C SER A 276 -9.21 5.18 2.85
N LEU A 277 -10.17 5.20 3.78
CA LEU A 277 -10.11 6.03 4.98
C LEU A 277 -8.92 5.68 5.85
N ASP A 278 -8.75 4.40 6.17
CA ASP A 278 -7.61 3.95 6.99
C ASP A 278 -6.28 4.24 6.28
N ALA A 279 -6.19 3.97 4.97
CA ALA A 279 -5.01 4.26 4.18
C ALA A 279 -4.64 5.76 4.21
N VAL A 280 -5.60 6.66 3.93
CA VAL A 280 -5.37 8.11 3.92
C VAL A 280 -5.06 8.63 5.33
N LYS A 281 -5.70 8.09 6.36
CA LYS A 281 -5.40 8.41 7.77
C LYS A 281 -3.96 8.07 8.12
N PHE A 282 -3.49 6.86 7.79
CA PHE A 282 -2.11 6.45 8.04
C PHE A 282 -1.09 7.23 7.20
N ILE A 283 -1.42 7.60 5.95
CA ILE A 283 -0.59 8.50 5.13
C ILE A 283 -0.47 9.87 5.81
N ASN A 284 -1.57 10.43 6.30
CA ASN A 284 -1.57 11.71 7.00
C ASN A 284 -0.70 11.65 8.27
N GLN A 285 -0.80 10.57 9.05
CA GLN A 285 0.06 10.33 10.23
C GLN A 285 1.54 10.18 9.86
N PHE A 286 1.85 9.42 8.81
CA PHE A 286 3.22 9.26 8.32
C PHE A 286 3.83 10.61 7.90
N MET A 287 3.05 11.44 7.20
CA MET A 287 3.46 12.78 6.80
C MET A 287 3.53 13.77 7.97
N ARG A 288 2.90 13.51 9.13
CA ARG A 288 3.11 14.32 10.35
C ARG A 288 4.53 14.09 10.87
N LYS A 289 4.95 12.80 10.94
CA LYS A 289 6.23 12.38 11.50
C LYS A 289 7.44 12.62 10.57
N LYS A 290 7.34 12.32 9.26
CA LYS A 290 8.47 12.31 8.31
C LYS A 290 8.33 13.30 7.15
N SER A 291 7.92 14.52 7.48
CA SER A 291 7.46 15.46 6.46
C SER A 291 8.49 16.00 5.47
N SER A 292 9.77 16.07 5.83
CA SER A 292 10.81 16.80 5.08
C SER A 292 11.34 16.07 3.84
N ARG A 293 10.94 14.82 3.60
CA ARG A 293 11.43 14.00 2.47
C ARG A 293 10.31 13.27 1.74
N THR A 294 9.11 13.85 1.70
CA THR A 294 7.99 13.23 0.97
C THR A 294 8.28 13.29 -0.52
N ARG A 295 8.06 12.18 -1.24
CA ARG A 295 8.22 12.11 -2.70
C ARG A 295 6.89 12.36 -3.42
N PRO A 296 6.91 12.96 -4.62
CA PRO A 296 5.69 13.32 -5.36
C PRO A 296 4.83 12.11 -5.72
N GLU A 297 5.44 10.95 -5.98
CA GLU A 297 4.70 9.75 -6.39
C GLU A 297 3.73 9.24 -5.31
N MET A 298 3.98 9.56 -4.02
CA MET A 298 3.06 9.26 -2.92
C MET A 298 1.82 10.17 -2.94
N LEU A 299 1.98 11.42 -3.36
CA LEU A 299 0.86 12.35 -3.45
C LEU A 299 0.03 12.08 -4.70
N ASP A 300 0.66 11.67 -5.81
CA ASP A 300 -0.03 11.24 -7.02
C ASP A 300 -1.01 10.08 -6.79
N THR A 301 -0.74 9.18 -5.83
CA THR A 301 -1.69 8.09 -5.54
C THR A 301 -3.01 8.62 -5.01
N LEU A 302 -3.01 9.74 -4.26
CA LEU A 302 -4.23 10.33 -3.71
C LEU A 302 -5.17 10.87 -4.80
N LEU A 303 -4.65 11.15 -6.01
CA LEU A 303 -5.49 11.52 -7.15
C LEU A 303 -6.43 10.40 -7.60
N HIS A 304 -6.15 9.14 -7.27
CA HIS A 304 -6.96 7.99 -7.67
C HIS A 304 -8.15 7.74 -6.73
N LEU A 305 -8.26 8.50 -5.62
CA LEU A 305 -9.40 8.41 -4.72
C LEU A 305 -10.71 8.70 -5.46
N ARG A 306 -11.64 7.74 -5.38
CA ARG A 306 -13.03 7.86 -5.84
C ARG A 306 -13.90 8.41 -4.72
N LEU A 307 -13.75 9.70 -4.47
CA LEU A 307 -14.68 10.41 -3.60
C LEU A 307 -15.96 10.66 -4.39
N MET A 308 -17.12 10.39 -3.78
CA MET A 308 -18.41 10.67 -4.40
C MET A 308 -18.48 12.17 -4.77
N SER A 309 -18.25 12.47 -6.05
CA SER A 309 -18.93 13.60 -6.69
C SER A 309 -20.36 13.16 -6.79
N ALA A 310 -21.28 13.86 -6.11
CA ALA A 310 -22.72 13.64 -6.11
C ALA A 310 -23.27 13.38 -7.53
N LYS A 311 -23.20 12.13 -7.99
CA LYS A 311 -24.01 11.63 -9.08
C LYS A 311 -25.24 11.07 -8.38
N LYS A 312 -26.28 11.91 -8.36
CA LYS A 312 -27.65 11.47 -8.15
C LYS A 312 -27.82 10.14 -8.88
N SER A 313 -28.11 9.09 -8.14
CA SER A 313 -28.58 7.80 -8.62
C SER A 313 -29.96 7.99 -9.27
N ALA A 314 -30.01 8.74 -10.37
CA ALA A 314 -31.15 8.80 -11.27
C ALA A 314 -31.01 7.66 -12.28
N SER A 315 -31.10 6.41 -11.80
CA SER A 315 -31.26 5.22 -12.65
C SER A 315 -31.55 3.97 -11.82
N ALA A 316 -32.55 4.03 -10.93
CA ALA A 316 -33.01 2.85 -10.17
C ALA A 316 -34.47 2.46 -10.46
N ASP A 317 -35.12 3.06 -11.47
CA ASP A 317 -36.55 2.82 -11.76
C ASP A 317 -36.86 2.02 -13.04
N GLU A 318 -35.87 1.50 -13.77
CA GLU A 318 -36.10 0.89 -15.10
C GLU A 318 -35.73 -0.60 -15.22
N GLU A 319 -35.63 -1.36 -14.13
CA GLU A 319 -35.44 -2.82 -14.21
C GLU A 319 -36.39 -3.62 -13.30
N THR A 320 -37.70 -3.43 -13.48
CA THR A 320 -38.70 -4.43 -13.07
C THR A 320 -39.66 -4.78 -14.20
N LYS A 321 -39.12 -5.04 -15.40
CA LYS A 321 -39.86 -5.73 -16.45
C LYS A 321 -39.07 -6.91 -17.01
N SER A 322 -39.69 -8.08 -16.84
CA SER A 322 -39.50 -9.32 -17.60
C SER A 322 -38.39 -10.30 -17.18
N SER A 323 -38.81 -11.33 -16.44
CA SER A 323 -38.61 -12.71 -16.89
C SER A 323 -39.76 -13.57 -16.37
N LYS A 324 -40.69 -13.95 -17.26
CA LYS A 324 -41.64 -15.05 -17.04
C LYS A 324 -40.85 -16.37 -17.03
N GLY A 325 -40.08 -16.60 -15.98
CA GLY A 325 -39.48 -17.88 -15.65
C GLY A 325 -40.40 -18.63 -14.69
N ASP A 326 -40.62 -19.91 -14.95
CA ASP A 326 -41.52 -20.80 -14.23
C ASP A 326 -41.47 -20.59 -12.70
N ASP A 327 -42.62 -20.28 -12.11
CA ASP A 327 -42.73 -19.86 -10.70
C ASP A 327 -42.30 -21.05 -9.81
N PRO A 328 -41.16 -20.99 -9.08
CA PRO A 328 -40.60 -22.14 -8.36
C PRO A 328 -41.49 -22.65 -7.21
N PHE A 329 -42.61 -21.95 -6.97
CA PHE A 329 -43.63 -22.25 -5.97
C PHE A 329 -44.75 -23.17 -6.46
N LYS A 330 -44.79 -23.55 -7.75
CA LYS A 330 -45.85 -24.40 -8.31
C LYS A 330 -45.88 -25.83 -7.74
N LYS A 331 -44.74 -26.35 -7.29
CA LYS A 331 -44.59 -27.73 -6.77
C LYS A 331 -44.50 -27.82 -5.23
N MET A 332 -44.73 -26.73 -4.49
CA MET A 332 -44.44 -26.67 -3.06
C MET A 332 -45.71 -26.64 -2.18
N SER A 333 -45.69 -27.36 -1.05
CA SER A 333 -46.77 -27.34 -0.05
C SER A 333 -47.09 -25.92 0.43
N SER A 334 -48.36 -25.63 0.68
CA SER A 334 -48.88 -24.31 1.11
C SER A 334 -48.10 -23.70 2.29
N ARG A 335 -47.68 -24.52 3.26
CA ARG A 335 -46.89 -24.07 4.42
C ARG A 335 -45.46 -23.63 4.05
N LYS A 336 -44.79 -24.37 3.17
CA LYS A 336 -43.46 -24.00 2.65
C LYS A 336 -43.55 -22.74 1.79
N ARG A 337 -44.62 -22.59 1.00
CA ARG A 337 -44.86 -21.39 0.18
C ARG A 337 -45.02 -20.13 1.05
N LYS A 338 -45.77 -20.20 2.15
CA LYS A 338 -45.90 -19.09 3.11
C LYS A 338 -44.55 -18.74 3.75
N TYR A 339 -43.77 -19.73 4.17
CA TYR A 339 -42.44 -19.53 4.75
C TYR A 339 -41.47 -18.83 3.79
N TYR A 340 -41.33 -19.32 2.55
CA TYR A 340 -40.42 -18.68 1.58
C TYR A 340 -40.87 -17.29 1.14
N LYS A 341 -42.19 -17.02 1.06
CA LYS A 341 -42.68 -15.66 0.82
C LYS A 341 -42.32 -14.73 1.98
N SER A 342 -42.46 -15.20 3.22
CA SER A 342 -42.04 -14.44 4.41
C SER A 342 -40.53 -14.21 4.42
N LEU A 343 -39.73 -15.22 4.08
CA LEU A 343 -38.28 -15.11 4.02
C LEU A 343 -37.82 -14.15 2.92
N ARG A 344 -38.50 -14.13 1.76
CA ARG A 344 -38.22 -13.15 0.68
C ARG A 344 -38.54 -11.72 1.09
N ARG A 345 -39.66 -11.51 1.79
CA ARG A 345 -40.00 -10.17 2.34
C ARG A 345 -38.95 -9.73 3.34
N LEU A 346 -38.61 -10.58 4.31
CA LEU A 346 -37.58 -10.29 5.29
C LEU A 346 -36.21 -10.01 4.63
N GLN A 347 -35.83 -10.78 3.60
CA GLN A 347 -34.60 -10.52 2.83
C GLN A 347 -34.64 -9.21 2.05
N TYR A 348 -35.82 -8.76 1.61
CA TYR A 348 -35.99 -7.49 0.94
C TYR A 348 -35.87 -6.35 1.95
N ASP A 349 -36.60 -6.43 3.06
CA ASP A 349 -36.57 -5.44 4.14
C ASP A 349 -35.14 -5.30 4.72
N LEU A 350 -34.43 -6.40 4.94
CA LEU A 350 -33.02 -6.36 5.36
C LEU A 350 -32.12 -5.66 4.34
N LYS A 351 -32.31 -5.93 3.04
CA LYS A 351 -31.50 -5.29 1.99
C LYS A 351 -31.77 -3.80 1.87
N GLU A 352 -33.01 -3.36 2.08
CA GLU A 352 -33.38 -1.95 2.06
C GLU A 352 -32.72 -1.21 3.22
N ILE A 353 -32.82 -1.77 4.44
CA ILE A 353 -32.16 -1.22 5.63
C ILE A 353 -30.64 -1.19 5.47
N ASP A 354 -30.04 -2.30 5.01
CA ASP A 354 -28.59 -2.41 4.80
C ASP A 354 -28.10 -1.40 3.74
N ALA A 355 -28.91 -1.12 2.71
CA ALA A 355 -28.57 -0.15 1.67
C ALA A 355 -28.58 1.30 2.20
N GLU A 356 -29.61 1.68 2.95
CA GLU A 356 -29.70 3.00 3.58
C GLU A 356 -28.54 3.23 4.57
N GLU A 357 -28.26 2.23 5.41
CA GLU A 357 -27.15 2.31 6.36
C GLU A 357 -25.79 2.40 5.63
N ALA A 358 -25.60 1.62 4.57
CA ALA A 358 -24.40 1.66 3.77
C ALA A 358 -24.18 3.05 3.15
N GLU A 359 -25.20 3.69 2.58
CA GLU A 359 -25.08 5.03 2.00
C GLU A 359 -24.63 6.06 3.04
N LEU A 360 -25.25 6.05 4.23
CA LEU A 360 -24.88 6.95 5.33
C LEU A 360 -23.44 6.70 5.80
N MET A 361 -23.03 5.44 5.89
CA MET A 361 -21.67 5.07 6.30
C MET A 361 -20.64 5.49 5.27
N VAL A 362 -20.91 5.28 3.99
CA VAL A 362 -20.04 5.71 2.88
C VAL A 362 -19.88 7.23 2.89
N GLN A 363 -20.96 8.00 3.08
CA GLN A 363 -20.89 9.45 3.25
C GLN A 363 -20.00 9.85 4.43
N ARG A 364 -20.19 9.22 5.60
CA ARG A 364 -19.36 9.47 6.79
C ARG A 364 -17.88 9.16 6.54
N TYR A 365 -17.57 8.08 5.83
CA TYR A 365 -16.19 7.75 5.46
C TYR A 365 -15.59 8.78 4.51
N HIS A 366 -16.31 9.16 3.45
CA HIS A 366 -15.84 10.17 2.50
C HIS A 366 -15.58 11.52 3.16
N THR A 367 -16.44 12.00 4.05
CA THR A 367 -16.21 13.26 4.78
C THR A 367 -14.90 13.22 5.57
N LYS A 368 -14.62 12.11 6.26
CA LYS A 368 -13.35 11.93 7.00
C LYS A 368 -12.14 11.79 6.08
N ILE A 369 -12.28 11.12 4.93
CA ILE A 369 -11.22 11.03 3.92
C ILE A 369 -10.86 12.43 3.42
N VAL A 370 -11.88 13.22 3.06
CA VAL A 370 -11.74 14.60 2.59
C VAL A 370 -11.00 15.45 3.62
N GLU A 371 -11.39 15.37 4.89
CA GLU A 371 -10.72 16.09 5.97
C GLU A 371 -9.23 15.73 6.08
N HIS A 372 -8.89 14.43 6.07
CA HIS A 372 -7.50 13.99 6.10
C HIS A 372 -6.72 14.36 4.83
N LEU A 373 -7.37 14.33 3.67
CA LEU A 373 -6.79 14.68 2.37
C LEU A 373 -6.42 16.17 2.30
N PHE A 374 -7.33 17.06 2.66
CA PHE A 374 -7.05 18.50 2.71
C PHE A 374 -5.99 18.83 3.77
N ASN A 375 -6.01 18.15 4.91
CA ASN A 375 -4.94 18.27 5.90
C ASN A 375 -3.56 17.89 5.35
N ILE A 376 -3.47 16.88 4.47
CA ILE A 376 -2.23 16.52 3.77
C ILE A 376 -1.83 17.65 2.82
N TYR A 377 -2.74 18.11 1.95
CA TYR A 377 -2.46 19.14 0.96
C TYR A 377 -2.07 20.49 1.57
N PHE A 378 -2.81 20.97 2.57
CA PHE A 378 -2.48 22.22 3.27
C PHE A 378 -1.15 22.13 4.01
N ARG A 379 -0.79 20.96 4.55
CA ARG A 379 0.51 20.76 5.19
C ARG A 379 1.65 20.88 4.18
N VAL A 380 1.46 20.40 2.96
CA VAL A 380 2.45 20.55 1.88
C VAL A 380 2.52 22.01 1.44
N LEU A 381 1.39 22.68 1.21
CA LEU A 381 1.33 24.08 0.78
C LEU A 381 1.97 25.05 1.79
N ARG A 382 1.70 24.89 3.09
CA ARG A 382 2.24 25.77 4.15
C ARG A 382 3.75 25.68 4.31
N ARG A 383 4.40 24.66 3.77
CA ARG A 383 5.84 24.40 3.95
C ARG A 383 6.72 24.93 2.82
N GLN A 384 6.18 25.74 1.89
CA GLN A 384 6.91 26.20 0.69
C GLN A 384 7.60 25.03 -0.04
N PRO A 385 6.80 24.12 -0.63
CA PRO A 385 7.29 22.85 -1.10
C PRO A 385 8.14 22.99 -2.38
N GLU A 386 9.05 22.03 -2.59
CA GLU A 386 9.72 21.86 -3.88
C GLU A 386 8.69 21.72 -5.02
N ARG A 387 9.00 22.25 -6.21
CA ARG A 387 8.08 22.27 -7.36
C ARG A 387 7.46 20.91 -7.68
N ALA A 388 8.23 19.83 -7.50
CA ALA A 388 7.79 18.47 -7.75
C ALA A 388 6.59 18.06 -6.86
N LEU A 389 6.51 18.56 -5.62
CA LEU A 389 5.42 18.26 -4.69
C LEU A 389 4.19 19.16 -4.89
N LEU A 390 4.39 20.35 -5.44
CA LEU A 390 3.30 21.29 -5.73
C LEU A 390 2.36 20.75 -6.82
N ARG A 391 2.91 20.17 -7.89
CA ARG A 391 2.13 19.62 -9.00
C ARG A 391 1.03 18.62 -8.61
N PRO A 392 1.33 17.51 -7.89
CA PRO A 392 0.29 16.57 -7.46
C PRO A 392 -0.72 17.19 -6.50
N VAL A 393 -0.28 18.12 -5.65
CA VAL A 393 -1.15 18.81 -4.69
C VAL A 393 -2.14 19.73 -5.39
N LEU A 394 -1.69 20.54 -6.34
CA LEU A 394 -2.57 21.44 -7.10
C LEU A 394 -3.55 20.68 -7.99
N ALA A 395 -3.09 19.60 -8.64
CA ALA A 395 -3.97 18.70 -9.38
C ALA A 395 -5.04 18.08 -8.45
N GLY A 396 -4.66 17.67 -7.24
CA GLY A 396 -5.56 17.09 -6.25
C GLY A 396 -6.57 18.09 -5.71
N LEU A 397 -6.12 19.30 -5.36
CA LEU A 397 -6.99 20.39 -4.93
C LEU A 397 -7.98 20.76 -6.04
N SER A 398 -7.52 20.87 -7.28
CA SER A 398 -8.39 21.14 -8.44
C SER A 398 -9.46 20.07 -8.64
N LYS A 399 -9.12 18.79 -8.42
CA LYS A 399 -10.06 17.66 -8.52
C LYS A 399 -11.08 17.64 -7.38
N PHE A 400 -10.63 17.84 -6.14
CA PHE A 400 -11.45 17.63 -4.93
C PHE A 400 -11.99 18.93 -4.31
N ALA A 401 -11.73 20.10 -4.91
CA ALA A 401 -12.17 21.42 -4.41
C ALA A 401 -13.67 21.52 -4.12
N HIS A 402 -14.50 20.76 -4.82
CA HIS A 402 -15.95 20.77 -4.61
C HIS A 402 -16.40 20.13 -3.28
N LEU A 403 -15.52 19.38 -2.61
CA LEU A 403 -15.81 18.65 -1.38
C LEU A 403 -15.29 19.37 -0.12
N ILE A 404 -14.62 20.50 -0.26
CA ILE A 404 -13.99 21.19 0.87
C ILE A 404 -15.04 21.89 1.74
N ASN A 405 -14.83 21.85 3.06
CA ASN A 405 -15.65 22.60 4.01
C ASN A 405 -15.36 24.12 3.90
N VAL A 406 -16.40 24.94 4.04
CA VAL A 406 -16.40 26.41 3.91
C VAL A 406 -15.37 27.07 4.82
N ASP A 407 -15.15 26.53 6.02
CA ASP A 407 -14.17 27.04 6.99
C ASP A 407 -12.74 27.14 6.45
N PHE A 408 -12.40 26.35 5.43
CA PHE A 408 -11.06 26.34 4.84
C PHE A 408 -10.90 27.28 3.64
N PHE A 409 -11.98 27.88 3.13
CA PHE A 409 -11.99 28.61 1.85
C PHE A 409 -11.03 29.80 1.88
N ASP A 410 -11.05 30.61 2.94
CA ASP A 410 -10.16 31.78 3.05
C ASP A 410 -8.69 31.38 3.05
N SER A 411 -8.35 30.34 3.83
CA SER A 411 -6.99 29.80 3.92
C SER A 411 -6.51 29.21 2.58
N LEU A 412 -7.42 28.59 1.83
CA LEU A 412 -7.16 28.01 0.52
C LEU A 412 -6.91 29.11 -0.51
N ILE A 413 -7.79 30.11 -0.59
CA ILE A 413 -7.67 31.19 -1.58
C ILE A 413 -6.40 32.02 -1.30
N ALA A 414 -6.10 32.33 -0.03
CA ALA A 414 -4.84 33.00 0.34
C ALA A 414 -3.60 32.19 -0.10
N SER A 415 -3.63 30.87 0.14
CA SER A 415 -2.55 29.97 -0.30
C SER A 415 -2.42 29.93 -1.82
N MET A 416 -3.53 29.93 -2.56
CA MET A 416 -3.52 29.94 -4.03
C MET A 416 -2.97 31.26 -4.60
N ARG A 417 -3.30 32.41 -4.00
CA ARG A 417 -2.70 33.71 -4.38
C ARG A 417 -1.19 33.70 -4.17
N MET A 418 -0.73 33.18 -3.04
CA MET A 418 0.70 33.05 -2.75
C MET A 418 1.40 32.16 -3.80
N VAL A 419 0.80 31.02 -4.14
CA VAL A 419 1.35 30.10 -5.15
C VAL A 419 1.40 30.71 -6.55
N LEU A 420 0.37 31.44 -6.98
CA LEU A 420 0.35 32.09 -8.30
C LEU A 420 1.37 33.22 -8.44
N ASN A 421 1.78 33.84 -7.32
CA ASN A 421 2.82 34.87 -7.31
C ASN A 421 4.25 34.29 -7.34
N LEU A 422 4.42 32.97 -7.29
CA LEU A 422 5.72 32.33 -7.46
C LEU A 422 6.15 32.47 -8.93
N SER A 423 7.35 33.02 -9.18
CA SER A 423 7.87 33.33 -10.52
C SER A 423 8.08 32.12 -11.45
N ASP A 424 8.02 30.92 -10.88
CA ASP A 424 8.57 29.69 -11.46
C ASP A 424 7.51 28.59 -11.70
N LEU A 425 6.23 28.95 -11.67
CA LEU A 425 5.12 28.00 -11.77
C LEU A 425 4.84 27.60 -13.23
N SER A 426 4.52 26.33 -13.47
CA SER A 426 4.11 25.87 -14.81
C SER A 426 2.72 26.40 -15.17
N VAL A 427 2.40 26.48 -16.47
CA VAL A 427 1.09 26.92 -16.94
C VAL A 427 0.00 25.99 -16.42
N LEU A 428 0.20 24.68 -16.53
CA LEU A 428 -0.71 23.65 -16.00
C LEU A 428 -0.95 23.79 -14.47
N ASP A 429 0.09 24.01 -13.69
CA ASP A 429 -0.05 24.19 -12.23
C ASP A 429 -0.81 25.48 -11.90
N SER A 430 -0.53 26.56 -12.64
CA SER A 430 -1.27 27.83 -12.52
C SER A 430 -2.75 27.66 -12.85
N LEU A 431 -3.06 26.91 -13.91
CA LEU A 431 -4.43 26.59 -14.31
C LEU A 431 -5.15 25.76 -13.24
N HIS A 432 -4.48 24.77 -12.64
CA HIS A 432 -5.04 24.00 -11.53
C HIS A 432 -5.33 24.87 -10.30
N SER A 433 -4.45 25.80 -9.95
CA SER A 433 -4.69 26.77 -8.87
C SER A 433 -5.91 27.65 -9.15
N ILE A 434 -6.02 28.19 -10.37
CA ILE A 434 -7.17 29.02 -10.78
C ILE A 434 -8.46 28.20 -10.75
N HIS A 435 -8.46 27.00 -11.34
CA HIS A 435 -9.61 26.11 -11.35
C HIS A 435 -10.09 25.80 -9.93
N THR A 436 -9.17 25.52 -9.01
CA THR A 436 -9.46 25.28 -7.59
C THR A 436 -10.24 26.45 -6.98
N VAL A 437 -9.73 27.68 -7.15
CA VAL A 437 -10.38 28.88 -6.59
C VAL A 437 -11.74 29.13 -7.23
N LEU A 438 -11.83 29.02 -8.56
CA LEU A 438 -13.11 29.18 -9.25
C LEU A 438 -14.14 28.13 -8.77
N MET A 439 -13.70 26.92 -8.41
CA MET A 439 -14.60 25.83 -7.99
C MET A 439 -15.19 26.13 -6.63
N VAL A 440 -14.33 26.52 -5.69
CA VAL A 440 -14.72 26.94 -4.35
C VAL A 440 -15.70 28.11 -4.40
N LEU A 441 -15.38 29.13 -5.19
CA LEU A 441 -16.19 30.33 -5.31
C LEU A 441 -17.50 30.11 -6.10
N SER A 442 -17.62 29.08 -6.94
CA SER A 442 -18.84 28.81 -7.72
C SER A 442 -19.88 27.96 -6.99
N ASN A 443 -19.47 27.22 -5.95
CA ASN A 443 -20.34 26.36 -5.15
C ASN A 443 -20.85 27.14 -3.90
N GLU A 444 -20.65 26.61 -2.70
CA GLU A 444 -21.05 27.22 -1.42
C GLU A 444 -20.30 28.53 -1.11
N GLY A 445 -19.21 28.81 -1.83
CA GLY A 445 -18.43 30.04 -1.70
C GLY A 445 -19.04 31.27 -2.35
N GLN A 446 -20.25 31.20 -2.93
CA GLN A 446 -20.97 32.39 -3.40
C GLN A 446 -21.33 33.35 -2.24
N ALA A 447 -21.46 32.83 -1.02
CA ALA A 447 -21.67 33.64 0.18
C ALA A 447 -20.40 34.42 0.59
N LEU A 448 -19.22 33.95 0.18
CA LEU A 448 -17.97 34.69 0.34
C LEU A 448 -17.90 35.69 -0.82
N ASN A 449 -18.29 36.94 -0.58
CA ASN A 449 -18.22 38.06 -1.54
C ASN A 449 -16.77 38.42 -1.95
N ILE A 450 -15.97 37.44 -2.37
CA ILE A 450 -14.59 37.58 -2.80
C ILE A 450 -14.57 37.80 -4.31
N ASP A 451 -13.97 38.91 -4.73
CA ASP A 451 -13.85 39.26 -6.15
C ASP A 451 -12.93 38.28 -6.91
N PRO A 452 -13.42 37.58 -7.95
CA PRO A 452 -12.61 36.69 -8.79
C PRO A 452 -11.69 37.43 -9.77
N TYR A 453 -11.76 38.76 -9.90
CA TYR A 453 -11.10 39.53 -10.96
C TYR A 453 -9.60 39.26 -11.08
N PHE A 454 -8.89 39.13 -9.96
CA PHE A 454 -7.46 38.78 -9.95
C PHE A 454 -7.17 37.47 -10.71
N PHE A 455 -7.95 36.42 -10.42
CA PHE A 455 -7.75 35.10 -11.02
C PHE A 455 -8.18 35.05 -12.49
N GLN A 456 -9.22 35.81 -12.83
CA GLN A 456 -9.66 35.99 -14.21
C GLN A 456 -8.57 36.65 -15.05
N ASN A 457 -8.00 37.77 -14.61
CA ASN A 457 -6.92 38.44 -15.34
C ASN A 457 -5.68 37.56 -15.46
N PHE A 458 -5.35 36.80 -14.41
CA PHE A 458 -4.24 35.85 -14.47
C PHE A 458 -4.49 34.74 -15.49
N LEU A 459 -5.71 34.20 -15.55
CA LEU A 459 -6.12 33.21 -16.56
C LEU A 459 -5.90 33.74 -17.98
N TYR A 460 -6.22 35.02 -18.23
CA TYR A 460 -5.94 35.66 -19.51
C TYR A 460 -4.46 35.77 -19.85
N ALA A 461 -3.64 36.17 -18.87
CA ALA A 461 -2.21 36.30 -19.05
C ALA A 461 -1.53 34.96 -19.36
N LEU A 462 -2.14 33.82 -19.00
CA LEU A 462 -1.63 32.48 -19.27
C LEU A 462 -1.89 32.00 -20.70
N VAL A 463 -2.92 32.51 -21.39
CA VAL A 463 -3.30 31.99 -22.70
C VAL A 463 -2.17 32.10 -23.75
N PRO A 464 -1.44 33.22 -23.90
CA PRO A 464 -0.32 33.28 -24.84
C PRO A 464 0.77 32.24 -24.54
N LYS A 465 1.02 31.94 -23.26
CA LYS A 465 2.00 30.94 -22.85
C LYS A 465 1.53 29.52 -23.18
N MET A 466 0.24 29.23 -22.96
CA MET A 466 -0.38 27.95 -23.32
C MET A 466 -0.37 27.72 -24.84
N MET A 467 -0.74 28.72 -25.64
CA MET A 467 -0.75 28.62 -27.10
C MET A 467 0.67 28.49 -27.71
N ALA A 468 1.70 28.87 -26.97
CA ALA A 468 3.10 28.70 -27.38
C ALA A 468 3.68 27.30 -27.05
N GLU A 469 2.94 26.43 -26.34
CA GLU A 469 3.42 25.10 -25.94
C GLU A 469 3.48 24.15 -27.15
N LYS A 470 4.69 23.68 -27.48
CA LYS A 470 4.94 22.83 -28.65
C LYS A 470 4.59 21.35 -28.42
N ARG A 471 4.51 20.92 -27.16
CA ARG A 471 4.22 19.53 -26.80
C ARG A 471 2.71 19.30 -26.80
N ARG A 472 2.22 18.58 -27.82
CA ARG A 472 0.79 18.30 -28.01
C ARG A 472 0.10 17.71 -26.77
N GLU A 473 0.74 16.78 -26.07
CA GLU A 473 0.13 16.15 -24.88
C GLU A 473 -0.08 17.12 -23.73
N LEU A 474 0.89 18.00 -23.46
CA LEU A 474 0.78 19.00 -22.40
C LEU A 474 -0.21 20.09 -22.79
N PHE A 475 -0.18 20.52 -24.06
CA PHE A 475 -1.18 21.47 -24.58
C PHE A 475 -2.61 20.94 -24.39
N LEU A 476 -2.87 19.67 -24.72
CA LEU A 476 -4.20 19.08 -24.54
C LEU A 476 -4.62 19.04 -23.05
N GLN A 477 -3.69 18.73 -22.14
CA GLN A 477 -3.97 18.74 -20.71
C GLN A 477 -4.28 20.16 -20.20
N GLU A 478 -3.46 21.14 -20.57
CA GLU A 478 -3.64 22.55 -20.21
C GLU A 478 -4.95 23.10 -20.79
N TYR A 479 -5.21 22.84 -22.06
CA TYR A 479 -6.42 23.27 -22.76
C TYR A 479 -7.68 22.69 -22.11
N HIS A 480 -7.68 21.40 -21.74
CA HIS A 480 -8.81 20.78 -21.07
C HIS A 480 -9.11 21.40 -19.70
N VAL A 481 -8.07 21.72 -18.90
CA VAL A 481 -8.27 22.42 -17.60
C VAL A 481 -8.74 23.85 -17.84
N PHE A 482 -8.19 24.53 -18.83
CA PHE A 482 -8.59 25.88 -19.23
C PHE A 482 -10.08 25.95 -19.64
N LEU A 483 -10.55 24.98 -20.44
CA LEU A 483 -11.98 24.88 -20.81
C LEU A 483 -12.87 24.72 -19.58
N ARG A 484 -12.46 23.93 -18.59
CA ARG A 484 -13.21 23.81 -17.32
C ARG A 484 -13.27 25.13 -16.57
N CYS A 485 -12.17 25.88 -16.51
CA CYS A 485 -12.16 27.23 -15.92
C CYS A 485 -13.15 28.17 -16.64
N LEU A 486 -13.14 28.15 -17.98
CA LEU A 486 -14.06 28.95 -18.78
C LEU A 486 -15.53 28.57 -18.56
N ASP A 487 -15.84 27.28 -18.55
CA ASP A 487 -17.19 26.78 -18.29
C ASP A 487 -17.73 27.33 -16.96
N MET A 488 -16.90 27.37 -15.93
CA MET A 488 -17.30 27.88 -14.63
C MET A 488 -17.50 29.41 -14.60
N ILE A 489 -16.63 30.15 -15.29
CA ILE A 489 -16.77 31.61 -15.40
C ILE A 489 -18.04 31.97 -16.19
N ILE A 490 -18.31 31.25 -17.29
CA ILE A 490 -19.37 31.58 -18.24
C ILE A 490 -20.73 31.03 -17.81
N ASN A 491 -20.80 29.74 -17.46
CA ASN A 491 -22.07 29.05 -17.23
C ASN A 491 -22.51 29.10 -15.76
N LYS A 492 -21.60 28.92 -14.80
CA LYS A 492 -21.96 28.93 -13.37
C LYS A 492 -22.11 30.33 -12.78
N ARG A 493 -21.36 31.33 -13.28
CA ARG A 493 -21.39 32.73 -12.78
C ARG A 493 -22.12 33.72 -13.68
N ARG A 494 -22.97 33.24 -14.60
CA ARG A 494 -23.73 34.06 -15.56
C ARG A 494 -24.59 35.16 -14.91
N LYS A 495 -25.01 34.97 -13.66
CA LYS A 495 -25.86 35.91 -12.91
C LYS A 495 -25.09 37.13 -12.36
N GLU A 496 -23.80 36.99 -12.04
CA GLU A 496 -22.99 38.03 -11.39
C GLU A 496 -22.16 38.87 -12.38
N ALA A 497 -21.79 38.32 -13.54
CA ALA A 497 -20.72 38.87 -14.38
C ALA A 497 -21.17 39.45 -15.74
N LYS A 498 -22.37 40.03 -15.86
CA LYS A 498 -22.94 40.49 -17.15
C LYS A 498 -22.02 41.40 -18.01
N PRO A 499 -21.36 42.46 -17.49
CA PRO A 499 -20.51 43.32 -18.33
C PRO A 499 -19.11 42.72 -18.60
N ASN A 500 -18.56 41.95 -17.67
CA ASN A 500 -17.21 41.37 -17.80
C ASN A 500 -17.18 40.13 -18.68
N VAL A 501 -18.24 39.30 -18.70
CA VAL A 501 -18.35 38.11 -19.57
C VAL A 501 -18.39 38.49 -21.05
N LEU A 502 -19.01 39.63 -21.40
CA LEU A 502 -19.03 40.16 -22.77
C LEU A 502 -17.64 40.62 -23.23
N LYS A 503 -16.91 41.36 -22.37
CA LYS A 503 -15.49 41.68 -22.62
C LYS A 503 -14.67 40.41 -22.73
N TRP A 504 -15.01 39.39 -21.95
CA TRP A 504 -14.29 38.13 -21.96
C TRP A 504 -14.43 37.40 -23.30
N ARG A 505 -15.67 37.26 -23.76
CA ARG A 505 -16.01 36.60 -25.02
C ARG A 505 -15.35 37.29 -26.21
N VAL A 506 -15.41 38.63 -26.27
CA VAL A 506 -14.79 39.42 -27.36
C VAL A 506 -13.26 39.35 -27.35
N SER A 507 -12.62 39.33 -26.17
CA SER A 507 -11.17 39.18 -26.05
C SER A 507 -10.73 37.75 -26.38
N PHE A 508 -11.53 36.74 -26.02
CA PHE A 508 -11.25 35.34 -26.32
C PHE A 508 -11.40 35.03 -27.81
N ASP A 509 -12.46 35.53 -28.46
CA ASP A 509 -12.64 35.40 -29.91
C ASP A 509 -11.47 36.04 -30.68
N ARG A 510 -10.99 37.22 -30.23
CA ARG A 510 -9.79 37.87 -30.80
C ARG A 510 -8.49 37.08 -30.57
N LEU A 511 -8.42 36.31 -29.50
CA LEU A 511 -7.24 35.53 -29.13
C LEU A 511 -7.19 34.20 -29.88
N ILE A 512 -8.34 33.54 -30.07
CA ILE A 512 -8.48 32.36 -30.95
C ILE A 512 -8.14 32.75 -32.39
N CYS A 513 -8.63 33.91 -32.86
CA CYS A 513 -8.31 34.38 -34.22
C CYS A 513 -6.82 34.72 -34.44
N ARG A 514 -6.01 34.83 -33.38
CA ARG A 514 -4.57 35.13 -33.46
C ARG A 514 -3.68 33.89 -33.49
N TYR A 515 -4.19 32.71 -33.15
CA TYR A 515 -3.42 31.48 -33.07
C TYR A 515 -4.19 30.37 -33.82
N PRO A 516 -3.85 30.12 -35.10
CA PRO A 516 -4.51 29.11 -35.93
C PRO A 516 -4.20 27.68 -35.50
#